data_AF-A0A8I6S7M3-F1
#
_entry.id   AF-A0A8I6S7M3-F1
#
_cell.length_a   1.000
_cell.length_b   1.000
_cell.length_c   1.000
_cell.angle_alpha   90.00
_cell.angle_beta   90.00
_cell.angle_gamma   90.00
#
_symmetry.space_group_name_H-M   'P 1'
#
loop_
_entity.id
_entity.type
_entity.pdbx_description
1 polymer ?
#
loop_
_entity_poly.entity_id
_entity_poly.type
_entity_poly.pdbx_seq_one_letter_code
_entity_poly.pdbx_strand_id
1 'polypeptide(L)'
;MELLIETGGRKLCSPSKSKNCCRERKVPKPTGKMVEEIAATLPDSALEVIFSYLDLHDLRNCSLVCKKWYSFLNDENNDVWRLHCVRKLAEEALKSDLLSSVPTYKAKLRAFYHAWNPNDCSRNVYIKPNGFTLHRNPVAQSTDASRGKIGFRHGRHAWEVIWEGPLGTVAVIGIATKEAPLQCHGYVPLLGSDDQSWGWNLVDNHLLHNGDSQENYPLLNNAPKYQDVFKFIILMINVR
;
A
#
# COMPACT_ATOMS: atom_id res chain seq x y z
N MET A 1 -0.70 9.79 7.70
CA MET A 1 -0.67 8.54 8.48
C MET A 1 -0.66 7.36 7.52
N GLU A 2 0.20 6.37 7.78
CA GLU A 2 0.41 5.16 6.96
C GLU A 2 0.62 3.94 7.85
N LEU A 3 0.27 2.75 7.35
CA LEU A 3 0.47 1.48 8.03
C LEU A 3 1.98 1.23 8.27
N LEU A 4 2.34 0.80 9.48
CA LEU A 4 3.71 0.55 9.91
C LEU A 4 3.84 -0.83 10.63
N ILE A 5 4.82 -1.67 10.25
CA ILE A 5 5.08 -3.04 10.81
C ILE A 5 6.58 -3.30 10.99
N GLU A 6 6.96 -4.08 12.02
CA GLU A 6 8.35 -4.13 12.50
C GLU A 6 9.10 -5.48 12.47
N THR A 7 10.26 -5.55 11.76
CA THR A 7 11.20 -6.66 11.75
C THR A 7 12.64 -6.37 11.18
N GLY A 8 13.75 -7.12 11.40
CA GLY A 8 15.13 -6.72 11.03
C GLY A 8 16.36 -7.66 10.89
N GLY A 9 17.27 -7.31 9.91
CA GLY A 9 18.77 -7.38 9.64
C GLY A 9 19.35 -7.32 8.16
N ARG A 10 20.55 -7.88 7.86
CA ARG A 10 21.57 -7.40 6.85
C ARG A 10 21.47 -7.85 5.35
N LYS A 11 22.33 -7.37 4.41
CA LYS A 11 22.41 -6.11 3.60
C LYS A 11 23.46 -6.30 2.45
N LEU A 12 23.32 -5.70 1.25
CA LEU A 12 24.08 -4.55 0.64
C LEU A 12 23.95 -4.61 -0.92
N CYS A 13 24.09 -3.61 -1.81
CA CYS A 13 23.77 -2.16 -1.94
C CYS A 13 24.23 -1.64 -3.35
N SER A 14 23.52 -0.70 -4.02
CA SER A 14 24.00 0.56 -4.71
C SER A 14 23.13 1.05 -5.91
N PRO A 15 23.10 2.37 -6.29
CA PRO A 15 22.03 2.94 -7.16
C PRO A 15 22.38 3.98 -8.29
N SER A 16 21.42 4.16 -9.23
CA SER A 16 20.93 5.39 -9.95
C SER A 16 21.79 6.12 -11.01
N LYS A 17 21.34 7.02 -11.92
CA LYS A 17 20.11 7.40 -12.72
C LYS A 17 20.54 8.52 -13.69
N SER A 18 19.81 8.80 -14.79
CA SER A 18 19.76 10.12 -15.47
C SER A 18 18.61 10.25 -16.52
N LYS A 19 18.18 11.49 -16.83
CA LYS A 19 16.97 11.97 -17.55
C LYS A 19 17.29 12.49 -18.98
N ASN A 20 16.27 12.68 -19.85
CA ASN A 20 16.11 13.89 -20.69
C ASN A 20 14.76 14.00 -21.45
N CYS A 21 14.48 15.22 -21.95
CA CYS A 21 13.21 15.83 -22.39
C CYS A 21 13.15 16.04 -23.92
N CYS A 22 11.95 16.08 -24.54
CA CYS A 22 11.71 16.53 -25.92
C CYS A 22 10.37 17.29 -26.09
N ARG A 23 10.34 18.23 -27.05
CA ARG A 23 9.33 19.29 -27.30
C ARG A 23 8.11 18.84 -28.13
N GLU A 24 6.93 19.41 -27.85
CA GLU A 24 5.65 19.15 -28.54
C GLU A 24 5.34 20.15 -29.69
N ARG A 25 4.64 19.66 -30.72
CA ARG A 25 4.06 20.47 -31.83
C ARG A 25 2.59 20.79 -31.54
N LYS A 26 2.15 22.01 -31.87
CA LYS A 26 0.76 22.47 -31.69
C LYS A 26 -0.15 21.92 -32.81
N VAL A 27 -1.14 21.11 -32.40
CA VAL A 27 -2.29 20.66 -33.21
C VAL A 27 -3.50 21.53 -32.84
N PRO A 28 -4.36 21.95 -33.79
CA PRO A 28 -5.53 22.77 -33.49
C PRO A 28 -6.49 22.04 -32.53
N LYS A 29 -6.99 22.77 -31.52
CA LYS A 29 -7.84 22.23 -30.46
C LYS A 29 -9.27 22.05 -30.97
N PRO A 30 -9.81 20.82 -30.98
CA PRO A 30 -11.22 20.59 -31.25
C PRO A 30 -12.10 21.19 -30.14
N THR A 31 -13.28 21.70 -30.51
CA THR A 31 -14.28 22.21 -29.57
C THR A 31 -14.83 21.08 -28.69
N GLY A 32 -15.08 21.34 -27.40
CA GLY A 32 -15.46 20.31 -26.41
C GLY A 32 -16.62 19.39 -26.82
N LYS A 33 -17.64 19.92 -27.52
CA LYS A 33 -18.79 19.15 -28.02
C LYS A 33 -18.43 18.08 -29.06
N MET A 34 -17.55 18.42 -29.99
CA MET A 34 -17.11 17.52 -31.07
C MET A 34 -16.20 16.40 -30.52
N VAL A 35 -15.40 16.71 -29.51
CA VAL A 35 -14.54 15.71 -28.82
C VAL A 35 -15.40 14.68 -28.11
N GLU A 36 -16.48 15.12 -27.45
CA GLU A 36 -17.37 14.24 -26.71
C GLU A 36 -18.13 13.26 -27.63
N GLU A 37 -18.59 13.72 -28.79
CA GLU A 37 -19.27 12.88 -29.81
C GLU A 37 -18.34 11.83 -30.43
N ILE A 38 -17.10 12.19 -30.77
CA ILE A 38 -16.11 11.23 -31.30
C ILE A 38 -15.69 10.25 -30.20
N ALA A 39 -15.44 10.72 -28.99
CA ALA A 39 -15.07 9.87 -27.86
C ALA A 39 -16.16 8.82 -27.55
N ALA A 40 -17.43 9.22 -27.59
CA ALA A 40 -18.55 8.33 -27.32
C ALA A 40 -18.79 7.26 -28.40
N THR A 41 -18.25 7.43 -29.62
CA THR A 41 -18.50 6.53 -30.76
C THR A 41 -17.40 5.50 -30.99
N LEU A 42 -16.22 5.66 -30.37
CA LEU A 42 -15.12 4.71 -30.50
C LEU A 42 -15.51 3.30 -30.03
N PRO A 43 -15.20 2.23 -30.79
CA PRO A 43 -15.40 0.84 -30.35
C PRO A 43 -14.55 0.50 -29.12
N ASP A 44 -15.03 -0.44 -28.31
CA ASP A 44 -14.37 -0.85 -27.06
C ASP A 44 -12.96 -1.42 -27.30
N SER A 45 -12.73 -2.11 -28.42
CA SER A 45 -11.40 -2.59 -28.82
C SER A 45 -10.40 -1.47 -29.08
N ALA A 46 -10.85 -0.34 -29.63
CA ALA A 46 -10.00 0.83 -29.81
C ALA A 46 -9.71 1.50 -28.46
N LEU A 47 -10.72 1.59 -27.59
CA LEU A 47 -10.55 2.12 -26.23
C LEU A 47 -9.56 1.28 -25.42
N GLU A 48 -9.66 -0.04 -25.50
CA GLU A 48 -8.73 -0.97 -24.84
C GLU A 48 -7.29 -0.70 -25.27
N VAL A 49 -7.03 -0.66 -26.58
CA VAL A 49 -5.69 -0.38 -27.12
C VAL A 49 -5.20 0.98 -26.65
N ILE A 50 -5.99 2.05 -26.79
CA ILE A 50 -5.58 3.41 -26.41
C ILE A 50 -5.26 3.47 -24.92
N PHE A 51 -6.19 3.02 -24.07
CA PHE A 51 -6.06 3.09 -22.62
C PHE A 51 -4.97 2.18 -22.08
N SER A 52 -4.63 1.08 -22.77
CA SER A 52 -3.53 0.18 -22.39
C SER A 52 -2.13 0.84 -22.41
N TYR A 53 -1.99 2.00 -23.07
CA TYR A 53 -0.75 2.78 -23.14
C TYR A 53 -0.72 3.98 -22.20
N LEU A 54 -1.85 4.32 -21.57
CA LEU A 54 -1.95 5.46 -20.65
C LEU A 54 -1.51 5.05 -19.25
N ASP A 55 -1.02 6.01 -18.45
CA ASP A 55 -0.78 5.76 -17.03
C ASP A 55 -2.06 5.91 -16.21
N LEU A 56 -1.99 5.59 -14.91
CA LEU A 56 -3.17 5.65 -14.03
C LEU A 56 -3.73 7.06 -13.85
N HIS A 57 -2.88 8.08 -13.95
CA HIS A 57 -3.31 9.46 -13.85
C HIS A 57 -4.14 9.84 -15.08
N ASP A 58 -3.67 9.47 -16.26
CA ASP A 58 -4.37 9.75 -17.51
C ASP A 58 -5.64 8.93 -17.65
N LEU A 59 -5.65 7.66 -17.23
CA LEU A 59 -6.87 6.84 -17.17
C LEU A 59 -7.94 7.46 -16.27
N ARG A 60 -7.55 8.05 -15.13
CA ARG A 60 -8.48 8.80 -14.27
C ARG A 60 -9.06 10.01 -14.99
N ASN A 61 -8.26 10.73 -15.77
CA ASN A 61 -8.75 11.87 -16.53
C ASN A 61 -9.67 11.42 -17.68
N CYS A 62 -9.34 10.32 -18.36
CA CYS A 62 -10.19 9.72 -19.40
C CYS A 62 -11.56 9.31 -18.87
N SER A 63 -11.67 8.80 -17.64
CA SER A 63 -12.98 8.44 -17.08
C SER A 63 -13.90 9.65 -16.85
N LEU A 64 -13.38 10.88 -16.89
CA LEU A 64 -14.16 12.11 -16.76
C LEU A 64 -14.61 12.69 -18.10
N VAL A 65 -14.18 12.13 -19.23
CA VAL A 65 -14.43 12.69 -20.57
C VAL A 65 -15.87 12.49 -21.02
N CYS A 66 -16.40 11.26 -20.92
CA CYS A 66 -17.79 10.95 -21.29
C CYS A 66 -18.31 9.71 -20.57
N LYS A 67 -19.64 9.51 -20.58
CA LYS A 67 -20.30 8.37 -19.92
C LYS A 67 -19.79 7.00 -20.40
N LYS A 68 -19.50 6.87 -21.70
CA LYS A 68 -18.99 5.61 -22.26
C LYS A 68 -17.62 5.26 -21.68
N TRP A 69 -16.70 6.21 -21.68
CA TRP A 69 -15.34 6.01 -21.15
C TRP A 69 -15.36 5.77 -19.65
N TYR A 70 -16.22 6.51 -18.93
CA TYR A 70 -16.49 6.24 -17.52
C TYR A 70 -16.94 4.79 -17.31
N SER A 71 -17.98 4.34 -18.03
CA SER A 71 -18.50 2.98 -17.90
C SER A 71 -17.45 1.93 -18.21
N PHE A 72 -16.69 2.12 -19.29
CA PHE A 72 -15.62 1.22 -19.71
C PHE A 72 -14.52 1.11 -18.64
N LEU A 73 -14.02 2.24 -18.12
CA LEU A 73 -12.96 2.28 -17.11
C LEU A 73 -13.45 1.96 -15.70
N ASN A 74 -14.76 1.99 -15.46
CA ASN A 74 -15.37 1.60 -14.20
C ASN A 74 -15.61 0.09 -14.11
N ASP A 75 -15.66 -0.63 -15.23
CA ASP A 75 -15.47 -2.09 -15.22
C ASP A 75 -14.06 -2.40 -14.73
N GLU A 76 -13.95 -2.85 -13.49
CA GLU A 76 -12.67 -3.11 -12.81
C GLU A 76 -11.91 -4.34 -13.33
N ASN A 77 -12.55 -5.14 -14.19
CA ASN A 77 -12.01 -6.39 -14.71
C ASN A 77 -11.75 -6.39 -16.22
N ASN A 78 -11.90 -5.25 -16.89
CA ASN A 78 -11.55 -5.11 -18.29
C ASN A 78 -10.05 -5.39 -18.54
N ASP A 79 -9.69 -5.59 -19.81
CA ASP A 79 -8.32 -5.95 -20.19
C ASP A 79 -7.30 -4.82 -19.97
N VAL A 80 -7.73 -3.56 -19.91
CA VAL A 80 -6.86 -2.42 -19.52
C VAL A 80 -6.35 -2.63 -18.10
N TRP A 81 -7.24 -2.86 -17.13
CA TRP A 81 -6.85 -3.08 -15.74
C TRP A 81 -6.05 -4.37 -15.58
N ARG A 82 -6.44 -5.43 -16.28
CA ARG A 82 -5.68 -6.69 -16.31
C ARG A 82 -4.25 -6.47 -16.76
N LEU A 83 -4.05 -5.75 -17.86
CA LEU A 83 -2.72 -5.50 -18.41
C LEU A 83 -1.87 -4.64 -17.47
N HIS A 84 -2.44 -3.59 -16.87
CA HIS A 84 -1.75 -2.81 -15.85
C HIS A 84 -1.38 -3.64 -14.63
N CYS A 85 -2.27 -4.53 -14.20
CA CYS A 85 -2.04 -5.42 -13.08
C CYS A 85 -0.88 -6.38 -13.37
N VAL A 86 -0.90 -7.10 -14.50
CA VAL A 86 0.16 -8.05 -14.90
C VAL A 86 1.50 -7.35 -15.15
N ARG A 87 1.51 -6.11 -15.67
CA ARG A 87 2.75 -5.35 -15.88
C ARG A 87 3.39 -4.83 -14.59
N LYS A 88 2.62 -4.67 -13.51
CA LYS A 88 3.08 -4.03 -12.27
C LYS A 88 3.28 -5.02 -11.12
N LEU A 89 2.42 -6.02 -11.01
CA LEU A 89 2.48 -7.00 -9.94
C LEU A 89 3.33 -8.19 -10.37
N ALA A 90 4.03 -8.77 -9.40
CA ALA A 90 4.77 -10.00 -9.62
C ALA A 90 3.79 -11.17 -9.86
N GLU A 91 4.19 -12.12 -10.71
CA GLU A 91 3.33 -13.22 -11.13
C GLU A 91 2.92 -14.11 -9.95
N GLU A 92 3.83 -14.34 -9.01
CA GLU A 92 3.56 -15.10 -7.79
C GLU A 92 2.51 -14.44 -6.90
N ALA A 93 2.46 -13.10 -6.86
CA ALA A 93 1.45 -12.38 -6.08
C ALA A 93 0.05 -12.61 -6.65
N LEU A 94 -0.07 -12.61 -7.98
CA LEU A 94 -1.34 -12.81 -8.70
C LEU A 94 -1.86 -14.25 -8.62
N LYS A 95 -0.96 -15.23 -8.52
CA LYS A 95 -1.28 -16.66 -8.42
C LYS A 95 -1.53 -17.14 -6.99
N SER A 96 -1.11 -16.38 -5.99
CA SER A 96 -1.26 -16.73 -4.58
C SER A 96 -2.57 -16.23 -3.96
N ASP A 97 -2.89 -16.72 -2.76
CA ASP A 97 -4.05 -16.28 -1.97
C ASP A 97 -3.88 -14.89 -1.32
N LEU A 98 -2.73 -14.23 -1.50
CA LEU A 98 -2.40 -12.95 -0.89
C LEU A 98 -3.37 -11.83 -1.24
N LEU A 99 -3.96 -11.91 -2.44
CA LEU A 99 -4.91 -10.92 -2.98
C LEU A 99 -6.31 -11.50 -3.14
N SER A 100 -6.62 -12.59 -2.44
CA SER A 100 -7.94 -13.25 -2.48
C SER A 100 -9.08 -12.33 -2.01
N SER A 101 -8.80 -11.41 -1.07
CA SER A 101 -9.76 -10.43 -0.56
C SER A 101 -10.04 -9.26 -1.52
N VAL A 102 -9.25 -9.11 -2.60
CA VAL A 102 -9.42 -8.07 -3.63
C VAL A 102 -9.56 -8.70 -5.02
N PRO A 103 -10.78 -9.08 -5.44
CA PRO A 103 -10.96 -9.98 -6.58
C PRO A 103 -10.70 -9.31 -7.94
N THR A 104 -10.84 -7.98 -8.06
CA THR A 104 -10.75 -7.28 -9.34
C THR A 104 -9.33 -6.87 -9.70
N TYR A 105 -9.00 -6.78 -11.00
CA TYR A 105 -7.67 -6.33 -11.43
C TYR A 105 -7.35 -4.91 -10.97
N LYS A 106 -8.34 -4.01 -11.04
CA LYS A 106 -8.20 -2.63 -10.52
C LYS A 106 -7.97 -2.62 -9.01
N ALA A 107 -8.67 -3.45 -8.23
CA ALA A 107 -8.48 -3.54 -6.79
C ALA A 107 -7.11 -4.13 -6.41
N LYS A 108 -6.64 -5.16 -7.12
CA LYS A 108 -5.27 -5.73 -6.95
C LYS A 108 -4.20 -4.68 -7.23
N LEU A 109 -4.37 -3.93 -8.31
CA LEU A 109 -3.47 -2.84 -8.66
C LEU A 109 -3.47 -1.76 -7.57
N ARG A 110 -4.65 -1.34 -7.11
CA ARG A 110 -4.79 -0.41 -5.98
C ARG A 110 -4.08 -0.94 -4.73
N ALA A 111 -4.30 -2.21 -4.36
CA ALA A 111 -3.62 -2.82 -3.21
C ALA A 111 -2.10 -2.74 -3.34
N PHE A 112 -1.54 -3.00 -4.53
CA PHE A 112 -0.10 -2.89 -4.78
C PHE A 112 0.44 -1.47 -4.57
N TYR A 113 -0.29 -0.44 -4.99
CA TYR A 113 0.12 0.96 -4.74
C TYR A 113 0.02 1.36 -3.27
N HIS A 114 -0.75 0.64 -2.46
CA HIS A 114 -0.85 0.84 -1.01
C HIS A 114 -0.02 -0.16 -0.18
N ALA A 115 0.72 -1.05 -0.83
CA ALA A 115 1.58 -2.02 -0.17
C ALA A 115 2.83 -1.35 0.44
N TRP A 116 3.75 -2.16 0.98
CA TRP A 116 4.96 -1.68 1.65
C TRP A 116 5.89 -0.91 0.72
N ASN A 117 6.52 0.13 1.27
CA ASN A 117 7.50 0.92 0.55
C ASN A 117 8.93 0.40 0.79
N PRO A 118 9.59 -0.17 -0.22
CA PRO A 118 10.97 -0.66 -0.07
C PRO A 118 11.99 0.45 0.17
N ASN A 119 11.62 1.73 -0.04
CA ASN A 119 12.49 2.88 0.22
C ASN A 119 12.19 3.56 1.55
N ASP A 120 11.18 3.10 2.30
CA ASP A 120 10.75 3.70 3.56
C ASP A 120 10.55 2.61 4.62
N CYS A 121 11.63 1.88 4.85
CA CYS A 121 11.74 0.83 5.83
C CYS A 121 13.10 0.89 6.53
N SER A 122 13.20 0.26 7.71
CA SER A 122 14.47 0.08 8.40
C SER A 122 15.49 -0.53 7.45
N ARG A 123 16.77 -0.22 7.65
CA ARG A 123 17.91 -0.84 6.95
C ARG A 123 17.96 -2.37 7.09
N ASN A 124 17.20 -2.87 8.05
CA ASN A 124 17.14 -4.25 8.47
C ASN A 124 15.89 -4.97 7.88
N VAL A 125 14.92 -4.22 7.35
CA VAL A 125 13.78 -4.76 6.61
C VAL A 125 14.13 -4.83 5.13
N TYR A 126 13.60 -5.83 4.43
CA TYR A 126 13.37 -5.69 2.99
C TYR A 126 11.96 -6.14 2.62
N ILE A 127 11.47 -5.58 1.52
CA ILE A 127 10.18 -5.97 0.94
C ILE A 127 10.45 -7.00 -0.16
N LYS A 128 9.78 -8.15 -0.09
CA LYS A 128 9.91 -9.21 -1.11
C LYS A 128 9.48 -8.70 -2.49
N PRO A 129 9.93 -9.33 -3.59
CA PRO A 129 9.57 -8.92 -4.95
C PRO A 129 8.06 -8.77 -5.22
N ASN A 130 7.23 -9.57 -4.52
CA ASN A 130 5.78 -9.46 -4.58
C ASN A 130 5.23 -8.08 -4.13
N GLY A 131 6.00 -7.30 -3.37
CA GLY A 131 5.66 -5.96 -2.88
C GLY A 131 4.77 -5.92 -1.63
N PHE A 132 4.20 -7.06 -1.22
CA PHE A 132 3.21 -7.17 -0.15
C PHE A 132 3.77 -7.82 1.12
N THR A 133 4.90 -8.52 1.02
CA THR A 133 5.52 -9.19 2.16
C THR A 133 6.76 -8.43 2.63
N LEU A 134 6.74 -8.07 3.90
CA LEU A 134 7.86 -7.51 4.64
C LEU A 134 8.66 -8.65 5.30
N HIS A 135 9.99 -8.60 5.24
CA HIS A 135 10.85 -9.61 5.85
C HIS A 135 11.89 -9.05 6.85
N ARG A 136 11.97 -9.71 8.02
CA ARG A 136 12.96 -9.56 9.11
C ARG A 136 14.23 -10.31 8.78
N ASN A 137 15.37 -9.66 8.65
CA ASN A 137 16.63 -10.41 8.53
C ASN A 137 17.30 -10.70 9.91
N PRO A 138 17.22 -11.82 10.60
CA PRO A 138 17.60 -11.97 12.04
C PRO A 138 18.77 -11.10 12.63
N VAL A 139 18.48 -9.88 13.12
CA VAL A 139 19.42 -9.01 13.86
C VAL A 139 18.96 -8.85 15.31
N ALA A 140 19.90 -9.08 16.23
CA ALA A 140 19.68 -8.98 17.67
C ALA A 140 19.65 -7.51 18.15
N GLN A 141 18.95 -7.27 19.26
CA GLN A 141 18.89 -5.97 19.94
C GLN A 141 18.50 -4.83 19.00
N SER A 142 17.48 -5.06 18.18
CA SER A 142 16.98 -4.08 17.21
C SER A 142 15.48 -4.28 17.01
N THR A 143 14.74 -3.18 17.08
CA THR A 143 13.37 -3.05 16.59
C THR A 143 13.41 -2.20 15.32
N ASP A 144 12.64 -2.57 14.31
CA ASP A 144 12.87 -2.13 12.93
C ASP A 144 11.54 -2.04 12.21
N ALA A 145 11.13 -0.95 11.58
CA ALA A 145 9.79 -0.78 11.02
C ALA A 145 9.78 -0.59 9.49
N SER A 146 8.61 -0.70 8.86
CA SER A 146 8.38 -0.34 7.46
C SER A 146 7.04 0.35 7.27
N ARG A 147 7.00 1.43 6.47
CA ARG A 147 5.77 2.11 6.07
C ARG A 147 5.21 1.59 4.77
N GLY A 148 3.92 1.88 4.56
CA GLY A 148 3.28 1.84 3.25
C GLY A 148 3.89 2.83 2.24
N LYS A 149 3.41 2.78 1.00
CA LYS A 149 3.83 3.70 -0.08
C LYS A 149 3.07 5.03 -0.09
N ILE A 150 1.88 5.07 0.48
CA ILE A 150 0.94 6.18 0.29
C ILE A 150 0.36 6.64 1.63
N GLY A 151 0.57 7.92 1.90
CA GLY A 151 0.07 8.66 3.04
C GLY A 151 -1.35 9.15 2.88
N PHE A 152 -2.13 8.98 3.95
CA PHE A 152 -3.49 9.49 4.00
C PHE A 152 -3.60 10.68 4.93
N ARG A 153 -4.40 11.65 4.48
CA ARG A 153 -4.78 12.84 5.23
C ARG A 153 -6.26 12.86 5.59
N HIS A 154 -7.12 12.22 4.78
CA HIS A 154 -8.56 12.24 4.96
C HIS A 154 -9.17 10.90 4.52
N GLY A 155 -10.39 10.61 4.96
CA GLY A 155 -11.18 9.45 4.52
C GLY A 155 -11.04 8.22 5.41
N ARG A 156 -11.65 7.12 4.96
CA ARG A 156 -11.65 5.82 5.64
C ARG A 156 -10.85 4.83 4.83
N HIS A 157 -9.91 4.17 5.47
CA HIS A 157 -8.97 3.27 4.83
C HIS A 157 -8.84 2.01 5.66
N ALA A 158 -8.76 0.86 5.01
CA ALA A 158 -8.62 -0.43 5.68
C ALA A 158 -7.53 -1.27 5.01
N TRP A 159 -6.76 -1.97 5.84
CA TRP A 159 -5.75 -2.93 5.39
C TRP A 159 -5.98 -4.26 6.08
N GLU A 160 -5.81 -5.33 5.32
CA GLU A 160 -5.62 -6.65 5.87
C GLU A 160 -4.12 -6.86 6.11
N VAL A 161 -3.78 -7.21 7.35
CA VAL A 161 -2.41 -7.57 7.75
C VAL A 161 -2.40 -9.04 8.12
N ILE A 162 -1.52 -9.79 7.47
CA ILE A 162 -1.25 -11.19 7.76
C ILE A 162 0.11 -11.26 8.45
N TRP A 163 0.14 -11.76 9.67
CA TRP A 163 1.39 -12.01 10.40
C TRP A 163 1.67 -13.51 10.38
N GLU A 164 2.82 -13.90 9.83
CA GLU A 164 3.26 -15.29 9.75
C GLU A 164 4.42 -15.55 10.71
N GLY A 165 4.27 -16.55 11.58
CA GLY A 165 5.27 -16.95 12.55
C GLY A 165 5.08 -16.27 13.92
N PRO A 166 5.95 -16.60 14.89
CA PRO A 166 5.82 -16.09 16.24
C PRO A 166 6.02 -14.58 16.29
N LEU A 167 5.24 -13.88 17.11
CA LEU A 167 5.37 -12.44 17.34
C LEU A 167 6.75 -12.03 17.87
N GLY A 168 7.41 -12.93 18.62
CA GLY A 168 8.64 -12.62 19.33
C GLY A 168 8.36 -11.80 20.61
N THR A 169 9.30 -10.93 20.97
CA THR A 169 9.23 -10.11 22.19
C THR A 169 8.49 -8.79 21.97
N VAL A 170 8.51 -8.25 20.75
CA VAL A 170 7.86 -6.99 20.39
C VAL A 170 7.25 -7.16 19.01
N ALA A 171 5.93 -7.02 18.93
CA ALA A 171 5.18 -7.02 17.68
C ALA A 171 4.10 -5.96 17.76
N VAL A 172 4.32 -4.84 17.07
CA VAL A 172 3.40 -3.70 17.09
C VAL A 172 2.94 -3.43 15.67
N ILE A 173 1.63 -3.26 15.52
CA ILE A 173 1.00 -2.81 14.28
C ILE A 173 0.33 -1.48 14.51
N GLY A 174 0.29 -0.62 13.51
CA GLY A 174 -0.40 0.64 13.68
C GLY A 174 -0.13 1.63 12.56
N ILE A 175 -0.23 2.91 12.91
CA ILE A 175 -0.11 4.00 11.96
C ILE A 175 0.94 5.00 12.41
N ALA A 176 1.62 5.61 11.45
CA ALA A 176 2.65 6.59 11.73
C ALA A 176 2.62 7.77 10.75
N THR A 177 3.18 8.89 11.18
CA THR A 177 3.57 10.00 10.31
C THR A 177 4.86 9.63 9.56
N LYS A 178 5.33 10.52 8.69
CA LYS A 178 6.57 10.31 7.93
C LYS A 178 7.80 10.53 8.82
N GLU A 179 7.61 11.28 9.89
CA GLU A 179 8.61 11.72 10.85
C GLU A 179 8.94 10.62 11.88
N ALA A 180 8.03 9.66 12.08
CA ALA A 180 8.24 8.55 13.00
C ALA A 180 9.52 7.75 12.64
N PRO A 181 10.35 7.39 13.63
CA PRO A 181 11.53 6.58 13.41
C PRO A 181 11.16 5.19 12.89
N LEU A 182 12.04 4.61 12.08
CA LEU A 182 11.88 3.26 11.54
C LEU A 182 12.84 2.26 12.18
N GLN A 183 13.64 2.65 13.15
CA GLN A 183 14.55 1.73 13.83
C GLN A 183 14.92 2.27 15.20
N CYS A 184 15.04 1.39 16.19
CA CYS A 184 15.71 1.67 17.45
C CYS A 184 16.55 0.49 17.93
N HIS A 185 17.41 0.77 18.90
CA HIS A 185 18.22 -0.24 19.57
C HIS A 185 17.42 -0.90 20.71
N GLY A 186 17.62 -2.21 20.89
CA GLY A 186 16.92 -3.01 21.89
C GLY A 186 15.64 -3.65 21.35
N TYR A 187 14.96 -4.40 22.22
CA TYR A 187 13.64 -4.96 21.96
C TYR A 187 12.60 -4.13 22.69
N VAL A 188 12.35 -2.93 22.17
CA VAL A 188 11.37 -2.01 22.71
C VAL A 188 10.32 -1.68 21.64
N PRO A 189 9.06 -1.44 22.02
CA PRO A 189 8.05 -0.94 21.09
C PRO A 189 8.48 0.40 20.48
N LEU A 190 8.62 0.45 19.17
CA LEU A 190 8.99 1.68 18.47
C LEU A 190 7.73 2.44 18.00
N LEU A 191 6.72 1.75 17.47
CA LEU A 191 5.38 2.34 17.27
C LEU A 191 4.76 2.75 18.60
N GLY A 192 4.33 4.01 18.69
CA GLY A 192 3.72 4.59 19.87
C GLY A 192 4.73 5.10 20.89
N SER A 193 6.04 5.00 20.62
CA SER A 193 7.09 5.53 21.52
C SER A 193 7.18 7.06 21.51
N ASP A 194 6.57 7.72 20.52
CA ASP A 194 6.54 9.16 20.34
C ASP A 194 5.15 9.65 19.92
N ASP A 195 5.02 10.96 19.68
CA ASP A 195 3.81 11.61 19.19
C ASP A 195 3.58 11.44 17.68
N GLN A 196 4.52 10.78 16.98
CA GLN A 196 4.50 10.56 15.54
C GLN A 196 3.87 9.22 15.14
N SER A 197 3.54 8.37 16.12
CA SER A 197 3.03 7.02 15.86
C SER A 197 2.00 6.56 16.88
N TRP A 198 1.12 5.67 16.43
CA TRP A 198 0.11 4.98 17.24
C TRP A 198 0.23 3.49 16.97
N GLY A 199 0.42 2.70 18.01
CA GLY A 199 0.64 1.27 17.92
C GLY A 199 -0.35 0.46 18.72
N TRP A 200 -0.59 -0.77 18.29
CA TRP A 200 -1.20 -1.83 19.08
C TRP A 200 -0.17 -2.94 19.22
N ASN A 201 0.32 -3.13 20.44
CA ASN A 201 1.25 -4.20 20.79
C ASN A 201 0.46 -5.51 20.90
N LEU A 202 0.74 -6.43 19.98
CA LEU A 202 0.07 -7.72 19.85
C LEU A 202 0.55 -8.76 20.88
N VAL A 203 1.70 -8.53 21.50
CA VAL A 203 2.24 -9.43 22.54
C VAL A 203 1.46 -9.25 23.84
N ASP A 204 1.29 -7.98 24.22
CA ASP A 204 0.72 -7.61 25.53
C ASP A 204 -0.71 -7.07 25.41
N ASN A 205 -1.25 -6.92 24.20
CA ASN A 205 -2.58 -6.35 23.93
C ASN A 205 -2.77 -4.93 24.45
N HIS A 206 -1.74 -4.08 24.38
CA HIS A 206 -1.81 -2.67 24.79
C HIS A 206 -1.77 -1.72 23.60
N LEU A 207 -2.54 -0.63 23.69
CA LEU A 207 -2.41 0.50 22.78
C LEU A 207 -1.26 1.40 23.23
N LEU A 208 -0.48 1.92 22.29
CA LEU A 208 0.74 2.70 22.54
C LEU A 208 0.68 4.04 21.79
N HIS A 209 0.99 5.12 22.50
CA HIS A 209 1.16 6.46 21.90
C HIS A 209 1.91 7.39 22.86
N ASN A 210 2.78 8.26 22.33
CA ASN A 210 3.52 9.27 23.10
C ASN A 210 4.38 8.68 24.24
N GLY A 211 4.89 7.46 24.05
CA GLY A 211 5.69 6.74 25.04
C GLY A 211 4.87 6.07 26.14
N ASP A 212 3.56 6.31 26.18
CA ASP A 212 2.66 5.79 27.20
C ASP A 212 1.94 4.53 26.71
N SER A 213 1.88 3.53 27.60
CA SER A 213 0.99 2.38 27.43
C SER A 213 -0.42 2.77 27.88
N GLN A 214 -1.34 2.80 26.93
CA GLN A 214 -2.75 3.10 27.13
C GLN A 214 -3.52 1.83 27.51
N GLU A 215 -4.84 1.85 27.35
CA GLU A 215 -5.74 0.75 27.70
C GLU A 215 -5.45 -0.55 26.92
N ASN A 216 -5.94 -1.66 27.49
CA ASN A 216 -5.93 -2.96 26.84
C ASN A 216 -6.88 -2.96 25.63
N TYR A 217 -6.41 -3.51 24.51
CA TYR A 217 -7.24 -3.78 23.35
C TYR A 217 -7.00 -5.21 22.83
N PRO A 218 -8.07 -5.99 22.62
CA PRO A 218 -9.47 -5.65 22.84
C PRO A 218 -9.86 -5.60 24.34
N LEU A 219 -10.90 -4.83 24.67
CA LEU A 219 -11.49 -4.73 26.03
C LEU A 219 -12.30 -6.01 26.37
N LEU A 220 -11.66 -7.17 26.29
CA LEU A 220 -12.24 -8.48 26.55
C LEU A 220 -11.54 -9.13 27.74
N ASN A 221 -12.31 -9.80 28.60
CA ASN A 221 -11.73 -10.70 29.59
C ASN A 221 -11.04 -11.86 28.88
N ASN A 222 -9.75 -12.08 29.17
CA ASN A 222 -8.90 -13.07 28.51
C ASN A 222 -8.79 -12.88 26.99
N ALA A 223 -8.43 -11.66 26.56
CA ALA A 223 -8.14 -11.39 25.16
C ALA A 223 -7.19 -12.45 24.55
N PRO A 224 -7.44 -12.89 23.30
CA PRO A 224 -6.65 -13.93 22.66
C PRO A 224 -5.18 -13.51 22.57
N LYS A 225 -4.29 -14.46 22.81
CA LYS A 225 -2.85 -14.31 22.54
C LYS A 225 -2.54 -14.90 21.17
N TYR A 226 -1.82 -14.15 20.36
CA TYR A 226 -1.49 -14.52 18.99
C TYR A 226 -0.20 -15.36 18.97
N GLN A 227 -0.30 -16.65 18.62
CA GLN A 227 0.80 -17.63 18.64
C GLN A 227 1.26 -18.15 17.25
N ASP A 228 0.35 -18.40 16.31
CA ASP A 228 0.62 -18.86 14.93
C ASP A 228 0.38 -17.77 13.85
N VAL A 229 -0.33 -18.09 12.78
CA VAL A 229 -0.71 -17.15 11.71
C VAL A 229 -2.02 -16.48 12.06
N PHE A 230 -2.06 -15.15 12.02
CA PHE A 230 -3.30 -14.40 12.22
C PHE A 230 -3.46 -13.30 11.19
N LYS A 231 -4.74 -12.97 10.98
CA LYS A 231 -5.17 -11.91 10.09
C LYS A 231 -5.93 -10.87 10.89
N PHE A 232 -5.59 -9.61 10.70
CA PHE A 232 -6.32 -8.49 11.28
C PHE A 232 -6.64 -7.46 10.21
N ILE A 233 -7.76 -6.77 10.42
CA ILE A 233 -8.13 -5.61 9.61
C ILE A 233 -7.82 -4.37 10.45
N ILE A 234 -6.94 -3.52 9.94
CA ILE A 234 -6.68 -2.21 10.53
C ILE A 234 -7.57 -1.22 9.81
N LEU A 235 -8.47 -0.58 10.55
CA LEU A 235 -9.33 0.50 10.05
C LEU A 235 -8.78 1.83 10.55
N MET A 236 -8.42 2.71 9.62
CA MET A 236 -8.04 4.08 9.91
C MET A 236 -9.13 5.04 9.42
N ILE A 237 -9.59 5.90 10.32
CA ILE A 237 -10.61 6.91 10.03
C ILE A 237 -9.97 8.28 10.27
N ASN A 238 -9.66 8.99 9.19
CA ASN A 238 -9.19 10.37 9.26
C ASN A 238 -10.39 11.30 9.13
N VAL A 239 -10.88 11.79 10.27
CA VAL A 239 -11.99 12.74 10.35
C VAL A 239 -11.43 14.16 10.40
N ARG A 240 -11.63 14.91 9.30
CA ARG A 240 -11.24 16.31 9.03
C ARG A 240 -9.88 16.48 8.36
#